data_AF-A0A3A5HHH0-F1
#
_entry.id   AF-A0A3A5HHH0-F1
#
_cell.length_a   1.000
_cell.length_b   1.000
_cell.length_c   1.000
_cell.angle_alpha   90.00
_cell.angle_beta   90.00
_cell.angle_gamma   90.00
#
_symmetry.space_group_name_H-M   'P 1'
#
loop_
_entity.id
_entity.type
_entity.pdbx_description
1 polymer ?
#
loop_
_entity_poly.entity_id
_entity_poly.type
_entity_poly.pdbx_seq_one_letter_code
_entity_poly.pdbx_strand_id
1 'polypeptide(L)'
;MSEIYEKMIKEAMQAQKADVETIKNKRGSDFKIKDTKAYFDVVQGMKAVGDQSQSVIDLHVDSVKAHYTILDGLTDTIRPEDDPFVEHYQTPVILEILSDEDSAFEKSMESFIDAIGKAEALIGKESVRRYGGFYGPTCVVDFALMPGSTSNTVNRILRETDIPEMHKQAILSAKSWGMNTSYGIGEVFANELEGGATAAEAVEKEVAMVKKIYQEPVTAQAELMDSLGHSSFDVRKYMSQYRTKMEKTIKAAVDDGVHYGNILTVPAYCVGDISHHIAQSTFNMCKDDVIMGIIEATTAVMDKTLNDNLNNFKSEYDVLTLATGASACAVEYILELDGFNAPMVVDLLTKRFHNYVQLYPTRGAAAELHNSDFMDMIFRGWKHLDEARKLRNGVEGPLEPKVSGFKVDLEPIHQNEVIMNPQRYTYPACAITVRYSSLMRLSDYPCLLTSEPVTATLMTNIIALHKESAASPARTCKNCAAASLVDFRHNHCQWREAV
;
A
#
# COMPACT_ATOMS: atom_id res chain seq x y z
N MET A 1 -6.84 -9.24 26.39
CA MET A 1 -7.50 -8.55 25.26
C MET A 1 -7.37 -7.04 25.32
N SER A 2 -7.71 -6.34 26.43
CA SER A 2 -7.48 -4.86 26.46
C SER A 2 -6.00 -4.47 26.31
N GLU A 3 -5.08 -5.23 26.93
CA GLU A 3 -3.63 -5.01 26.83
C GLU A 3 -3.10 -5.14 25.39
N ILE A 4 -3.60 -6.11 24.62
CA ILE A 4 -3.19 -6.26 23.21
C ILE A 4 -3.73 -5.11 22.35
N TYR A 5 -4.96 -4.66 22.57
CA TYR A 5 -5.51 -3.51 21.85
C TYR A 5 -4.77 -2.20 22.19
N GLU A 6 -4.44 -1.99 23.46
CA GLU A 6 -3.63 -0.85 23.90
C GLU A 6 -2.25 -0.87 23.24
N LYS A 7 -1.58 -2.02 23.23
CA LYS A 7 -0.30 -2.20 22.53
C LYS A 7 -0.42 -1.89 21.05
N MET A 8 -1.40 -2.46 20.36
CA MET A 8 -1.63 -2.26 18.93
C MET A 8 -1.79 -0.78 18.58
N ILE A 9 -2.64 -0.07 19.34
CA ILE A 9 -2.87 1.38 19.15
C ILE A 9 -1.59 2.16 19.44
N LYS A 10 -0.90 1.83 20.54
CA LYS A 10 0.32 2.53 20.93
C LYS A 10 1.42 2.38 19.88
N GLU A 11 1.73 1.17 19.44
CA GLU A 11 2.77 0.92 18.43
C GLU A 11 2.42 1.61 17.10
N ALA A 12 1.19 1.44 16.61
CA ALA A 12 0.77 2.02 15.35
C ALA A 12 0.79 3.56 15.37
N MET A 13 0.28 4.17 16.45
CA MET A 13 0.29 5.62 16.58
C MET A 13 1.68 6.18 16.88
N GLN A 14 2.57 5.42 17.51
CA GLN A 14 3.97 5.82 17.67
C GLN A 14 4.71 5.83 16.33
N ALA A 15 4.46 4.83 15.47
CA ALA A 15 5.00 4.79 14.11
C ALA A 15 4.53 6.02 13.30
N GLN A 16 3.21 6.24 13.19
CA GLN A 16 2.66 7.41 12.49
C GLN A 16 3.20 8.74 13.03
N LYS A 17 3.30 8.89 14.35
CA LYS A 17 3.81 10.14 14.96
C LYS A 17 5.29 10.34 14.67
N ALA A 18 6.10 9.27 14.65
CA ALA A 18 7.51 9.37 14.30
C ALA A 18 7.69 9.93 12.88
N ASP A 19 6.89 9.46 11.93
CA ASP A 19 6.89 9.92 10.54
C ASP A 19 6.41 11.37 10.43
N VAL A 20 5.21 11.65 10.93
CA VAL A 20 4.57 12.98 10.84
C VAL A 20 5.42 14.05 11.51
N GLU A 21 5.98 13.79 12.70
CA GLU A 21 6.84 14.76 13.38
C GLU A 21 8.20 14.93 12.67
N THR A 22 8.79 13.86 12.14
CA THR A 22 10.03 13.97 11.35
C THR A 22 9.80 14.83 10.12
N ILE A 23 8.75 14.54 9.36
CA ILE A 23 8.40 15.30 8.15
C ILE A 23 8.09 16.75 8.49
N LYS A 24 7.29 17.02 9.53
CA LYS A 24 6.96 18.38 9.97
C LYS A 24 8.21 19.21 10.32
N ASN A 25 9.20 18.59 10.95
CA ASN A 25 10.43 19.24 11.37
C ASN A 25 11.45 19.39 10.24
N LYS A 26 11.38 18.54 9.21
CA LYS A 26 12.37 18.45 8.12
C LYS A 26 11.84 18.88 6.75
N ARG A 27 10.52 19.08 6.60
CA ARG A 27 9.93 19.58 5.36
C ARG A 27 10.64 20.87 4.93
N GLY A 28 11.03 20.93 3.66
CA GLY A 28 11.86 22.02 3.16
C GLY A 28 13.37 21.78 3.14
N SER A 29 13.90 20.78 3.86
CA SER A 29 15.32 20.43 3.83
C SER A 29 15.63 19.28 2.86
N ASP A 30 16.93 19.01 2.70
CA ASP A 30 17.41 17.81 2.02
C ASP A 30 17.22 16.59 2.92
N PHE A 31 16.68 15.51 2.35
CA PHE A 31 16.48 14.24 3.04
C PHE A 31 17.81 13.49 3.24
N LYS A 32 17.97 12.86 4.42
CA LYS A 32 19.02 11.89 4.71
C LYS A 32 18.43 10.60 5.27
N ILE A 33 19.06 9.45 5.00
CA ILE A 33 18.62 8.16 5.56
C ILE A 33 18.45 8.24 7.09
N LYS A 34 19.33 8.98 7.77
CA LYS A 34 19.29 9.19 9.22
C LYS A 34 18.05 9.93 9.73
N ASP A 35 17.33 10.65 8.87
CA ASP A 35 16.06 11.29 9.28
C ASP A 35 15.00 10.24 9.62
N THR A 36 15.09 9.03 9.07
CA THR A 36 14.19 7.90 9.35
C THR A 36 14.42 7.24 10.71
N LYS A 37 15.44 7.69 11.46
CA LYS A 37 15.86 7.05 12.72
C LYS A 37 14.76 7.02 13.78
N ALA A 38 13.90 8.03 13.84
CA ALA A 38 12.80 8.08 14.80
C ALA A 38 11.84 6.90 14.62
N TYR A 39 11.47 6.59 13.36
CA TYR A 39 10.66 5.43 13.03
C TYR A 39 11.38 4.12 13.38
N PHE A 40 12.65 3.99 12.94
CA PHE A 40 13.47 2.82 13.26
C PHE A 40 13.49 2.52 14.76
N ASP A 41 13.70 3.54 15.60
CA ASP A 41 13.76 3.39 17.06
C ASP A 41 12.42 2.95 17.66
N VAL A 42 11.28 3.40 17.10
CA VAL A 42 9.94 2.93 17.51
C VAL A 42 9.78 1.45 17.19
N VAL A 43 10.10 1.04 15.97
CA VAL A 43 9.96 -0.37 15.54
C VAL A 43 10.86 -1.30 16.35
N GLN A 44 12.10 -0.91 16.67
CA GLN A 44 12.99 -1.70 17.53
C GLN A 44 12.40 -1.97 18.93
N GLY A 45 11.41 -1.18 19.37
CA GLY A 45 10.70 -1.36 20.62
C GLY A 45 9.60 -2.43 20.60
N MET A 46 9.16 -2.87 19.41
CA MET A 46 8.06 -3.83 19.26
C MET A 46 8.45 -5.21 19.80
N LYS A 47 7.51 -5.86 20.51
CA LYS A 47 7.69 -7.20 21.11
C LYS A 47 6.38 -7.97 21.05
N ALA A 48 6.41 -9.30 21.02
CA ALA A 48 5.18 -10.07 21.18
C ALA A 48 4.66 -9.96 22.63
N VAL A 49 3.34 -9.94 22.78
CA VAL A 49 2.66 -10.07 24.09
C VAL A 49 1.53 -11.11 24.00
N GLY A 50 1.21 -11.73 25.13
CA GLY A 50 0.16 -12.76 25.17
C GLY A 50 0.45 -13.90 24.20
N ASP A 51 -0.52 -14.20 23.33
CA ASP A 51 -0.47 -15.31 22.37
C ASP A 51 0.17 -14.92 21.02
N GLN A 52 0.71 -13.70 20.90
CA GLN A 52 1.39 -13.28 19.68
C GLN A 52 2.64 -14.12 19.41
N SER A 53 2.82 -14.54 18.16
CA SER A 53 4.06 -15.14 17.70
C SER A 53 5.19 -14.12 17.68
N GLN A 54 6.27 -14.42 18.40
CA GLN A 54 7.48 -13.61 18.38
C GLN A 54 8.17 -13.65 17.02
N SER A 55 8.13 -14.78 16.29
CA SER A 55 8.75 -14.88 14.97
C SER A 55 8.11 -13.93 13.95
N VAL A 56 6.80 -13.68 14.05
CA VAL A 56 6.12 -12.66 13.22
C VAL A 56 6.56 -11.23 13.58
N ILE A 57 6.69 -10.92 14.87
CA ILE A 57 7.21 -9.61 15.29
C ILE A 57 8.66 -9.44 14.82
N ASP A 58 9.48 -10.48 14.93
CA ASP A 58 10.88 -10.47 14.49
C ASP A 58 10.99 -10.23 12.98
N LEU A 59 10.10 -10.81 12.16
CA LEU A 59 10.04 -10.53 10.71
C LEU A 59 9.93 -9.02 10.41
N HIS A 60 9.09 -8.30 11.16
CA HIS A 60 8.94 -6.85 11.02
C HIS A 60 10.18 -6.12 11.54
N VAL A 61 10.57 -6.39 12.79
CA VAL A 61 11.65 -5.68 13.48
C VAL A 61 13.00 -5.85 12.78
N ASP A 62 13.34 -7.08 12.42
CA ASP A 62 14.61 -7.38 11.75
C ASP A 62 14.63 -6.89 10.31
N SER A 63 13.48 -6.86 9.63
CA SER A 63 13.39 -6.31 8.27
C SER A 63 13.66 -4.81 8.24
N VAL A 64 12.97 -4.04 9.10
CA VAL A 64 13.21 -2.59 9.24
C VAL A 64 14.66 -2.32 9.62
N LYS A 65 15.22 -3.12 10.54
CA LYS A 65 16.62 -3.01 10.94
C LYS A 65 17.60 -3.31 9.83
N ALA A 66 17.38 -4.39 9.08
CA ALA A 66 18.21 -4.76 7.94
C ALA A 66 18.14 -3.66 6.88
N HIS A 67 16.94 -3.23 6.52
CA HIS A 67 16.70 -2.20 5.52
C HIS A 67 17.37 -0.86 5.90
N TYR A 68 17.14 -0.33 7.11
CA TYR A 68 17.79 0.89 7.60
C TYR A 68 19.31 0.78 7.58
N THR A 69 19.86 -0.29 8.15
CA THR A 69 21.32 -0.45 8.28
C THR A 69 22.01 -0.60 6.93
N ILE A 70 21.37 -1.28 5.98
CA ILE A 70 21.92 -1.43 4.63
C ILE A 70 21.90 -0.08 3.91
N LEU A 71 20.76 0.62 3.90
CA LEU A 71 20.66 1.92 3.21
C LEU A 71 21.63 2.95 3.79
N ASP A 72 21.69 3.10 5.12
CA ASP A 72 22.63 4.04 5.78
C ASP A 72 24.10 3.68 5.50
N GLY A 73 24.39 2.42 5.16
CA GLY A 73 25.71 1.97 4.74
C GLY A 73 25.99 2.10 3.23
N LEU A 74 24.97 2.26 2.39
CA LEU A 74 25.09 2.34 0.94
C LEU A 74 24.98 3.76 0.39
N THR A 75 24.21 4.64 1.04
CA THR A 75 23.99 6.02 0.59
C THR A 75 23.60 6.94 1.74
N ASP A 76 23.83 8.25 1.56
CA ASP A 76 23.36 9.29 2.48
C ASP A 76 21.92 9.74 2.20
N THR A 77 21.45 9.56 0.97
CA THR A 77 20.15 10.08 0.50
C THR A 77 19.61 9.26 -0.67
N ILE A 78 18.32 9.39 -0.93
CA ILE A 78 17.62 8.77 -2.06
C ILE A 78 16.93 9.87 -2.85
N ARG A 79 17.07 9.79 -4.17
CA ARG A 79 16.44 10.74 -5.08
C ARG A 79 14.92 10.52 -5.12
N PRO A 80 14.12 11.58 -5.33
CA PRO A 80 12.67 11.44 -5.48
C PRO A 80 12.23 10.44 -6.56
N GLU A 81 13.00 10.27 -7.64
CA GLU A 81 12.66 9.33 -8.70
C GLU A 81 12.87 7.85 -8.31
N ASP A 82 13.68 7.60 -7.28
CA ASP A 82 14.06 6.27 -6.81
C ASP A 82 13.26 5.84 -5.57
N ASP A 83 12.74 6.80 -4.79
CA ASP A 83 12.00 6.53 -3.55
C ASP A 83 10.74 5.66 -3.67
N PRO A 84 10.01 5.57 -4.81
CA PRO A 84 8.84 4.69 -4.91
C PRO A 84 9.22 3.21 -4.92
N PHE A 85 10.48 2.87 -5.16
CA PHE A 85 10.91 1.48 -5.39
C PHE A 85 11.53 0.81 -4.17
N VAL A 86 11.81 1.56 -3.09
CA VAL A 86 12.67 1.06 -2.01
C VAL A 86 12.06 -0.05 -1.17
N GLU A 87 10.73 -0.20 -1.22
CA GLU A 87 9.96 -1.28 -0.58
C GLU A 87 9.75 -2.53 -1.45
N HIS A 88 10.28 -2.53 -2.69
CA HIS A 88 10.10 -3.64 -3.63
C HIS A 88 11.27 -4.65 -3.63
N TYR A 89 12.27 -4.46 -2.77
CA TYR A 89 13.51 -5.26 -2.80
C TYR A 89 13.48 -6.48 -1.86
N GLN A 90 12.56 -6.53 -0.89
CA GLN A 90 12.57 -7.52 0.17
C GLN A 90 12.02 -8.87 -0.32
N THR A 91 10.81 -8.86 -0.89
CA THR A 91 10.13 -10.10 -1.31
C THR A 91 10.85 -10.89 -2.39
N PRO A 92 11.50 -10.27 -3.40
CA PRO A 92 12.34 -11.02 -4.32
C PRO A 92 13.36 -11.92 -3.62
N VAL A 93 14.03 -11.39 -2.60
CA VAL A 93 15.03 -12.11 -1.81
C VAL A 93 14.37 -13.20 -0.94
N ILE A 94 13.22 -12.90 -0.33
CA ILE A 94 12.50 -13.84 0.54
C ILE A 94 11.98 -15.04 -0.27
N LEU A 95 11.49 -14.82 -1.50
CA LEU A 95 11.08 -15.90 -2.40
C LEU A 95 12.22 -16.87 -2.72
N GLU A 96 13.42 -16.36 -2.99
CA GLU A 96 14.60 -17.21 -3.21
C GLU A 96 14.95 -18.01 -1.96
N ILE A 97 14.96 -17.36 -0.77
CA ILE A 97 15.23 -18.07 0.49
C ILE A 97 14.19 -19.18 0.72
N LEU A 98 12.90 -18.91 0.58
CA LEU A 98 11.87 -19.93 0.78
C LEU A 98 12.00 -21.10 -0.22
N SER A 99 12.39 -20.81 -1.46
CA SER A 99 12.61 -21.86 -2.47
C SER A 99 13.83 -22.72 -2.11
N ASP A 100 14.92 -22.11 -1.63
CA ASP A 100 16.12 -22.83 -1.21
C ASP A 100 15.88 -23.71 0.04
N GLU A 101 15.04 -23.25 0.96
CA GLU A 101 14.75 -23.98 2.20
C GLU A 101 13.73 -25.10 2.04
N ASP A 102 12.78 -24.97 1.11
CA ASP A 102 11.70 -25.92 0.92
C ASP A 102 11.57 -26.38 -0.55
N SER A 103 12.16 -27.55 -0.83
CA SER A 103 12.10 -28.18 -2.14
C SER A 103 10.68 -28.48 -2.66
N ALA A 104 9.67 -28.57 -1.79
CA ALA A 104 8.27 -28.73 -2.22
C ALA A 104 7.68 -27.39 -2.69
N PHE A 105 8.06 -26.30 -2.03
CA PHE A 105 7.72 -24.95 -2.46
C PHE A 105 8.44 -24.58 -3.77
N GLU A 106 9.73 -24.90 -3.91
CA GLU A 106 10.50 -24.74 -5.15
C GLU A 106 9.80 -25.42 -6.34
N LYS A 107 9.43 -26.69 -6.22
CA LYS A 107 8.66 -27.42 -7.25
C LYS A 107 7.30 -26.79 -7.57
N SER A 108 6.68 -26.17 -6.58
CA SER A 108 5.41 -25.45 -6.78
C SER A 108 5.62 -24.15 -7.55
N MET A 109 6.74 -23.47 -7.31
CA MET A 109 7.17 -22.30 -8.08
C MET A 109 7.45 -22.68 -9.54
N GLU A 110 8.20 -23.76 -9.79
CA GLU A 110 8.44 -24.29 -11.14
C GLU A 110 7.13 -24.59 -11.88
N SER A 111 6.21 -25.29 -11.21
CA SER A 111 4.88 -25.62 -11.75
C SER A 111 4.06 -24.37 -12.06
N PHE A 112 4.17 -23.32 -11.24
CA PHE A 112 3.51 -22.05 -11.47
C PHE A 112 4.14 -21.26 -12.64
N ILE A 113 5.47 -21.24 -12.76
CA ILE A 113 6.19 -20.64 -13.89
C ILE A 113 5.80 -21.31 -15.21
N ASP A 114 5.65 -22.64 -15.21
CA ASP A 114 5.13 -23.40 -16.34
C ASP A 114 3.68 -23.04 -16.67
N ALA A 115 2.84 -22.84 -15.65
CA ALA A 115 1.46 -22.41 -15.83
C ALA A 115 1.37 -21.00 -16.44
N ILE A 116 2.24 -20.07 -16.04
CA ILE A 116 2.36 -18.74 -16.66
C ILE A 116 2.67 -18.88 -18.16
N GLY A 117 3.62 -19.74 -18.53
CA GLY A 117 3.97 -19.97 -19.93
C GLY A 117 2.81 -20.50 -20.79
N LYS A 118 1.85 -21.21 -20.17
CA LYS A 118 0.64 -21.72 -20.83
C LYS A 118 -0.53 -20.72 -20.79
N ALA A 119 -0.40 -19.62 -20.05
CA ALA A 119 -1.44 -18.63 -19.82
C ALA A 119 -1.41 -17.45 -20.82
N GLU A 120 -0.77 -17.61 -21.98
CA GLU A 120 -0.63 -16.57 -23.01
C GLU A 120 -1.97 -15.89 -23.35
N ALA A 121 -3.01 -16.66 -23.63
CA ALA A 121 -4.33 -16.13 -23.96
C ALA A 121 -4.97 -15.31 -22.82
N LEU A 122 -4.68 -15.68 -21.57
CA LEU A 122 -5.13 -14.94 -20.40
C LEU A 122 -4.33 -13.64 -20.27
N ILE A 123 -3.00 -13.73 -20.26
CA ILE A 123 -2.09 -12.60 -20.09
C ILE A 123 -2.33 -11.58 -21.21
N GLY A 124 -2.35 -12.01 -22.47
CA GLY A 124 -2.60 -11.11 -23.59
C GLY A 124 -3.97 -10.42 -23.54
N LYS A 125 -5.02 -11.13 -23.10
CA LYS A 125 -6.33 -10.49 -22.88
C LYS A 125 -6.27 -9.39 -21.82
N GLU A 126 -5.61 -9.65 -20.70
CA GLU A 126 -5.51 -8.66 -19.61
C GLU A 126 -4.62 -7.48 -20.01
N SER A 127 -3.54 -7.72 -20.77
CA SER A 127 -2.67 -6.68 -21.31
C SER A 127 -3.41 -5.76 -22.29
N VAL A 128 -4.16 -6.32 -23.25
CA VAL A 128 -4.97 -5.54 -24.19
C VAL A 128 -6.02 -4.69 -23.46
N ARG A 129 -6.71 -5.28 -22.46
CA ARG A 129 -7.70 -4.55 -21.67
C ARG A 129 -7.06 -3.38 -20.92
N ARG A 130 -5.92 -3.59 -20.27
CA ARG A 130 -5.21 -2.54 -19.54
C ARG A 130 -4.69 -1.44 -20.45
N TYR A 131 -4.08 -1.81 -21.57
CA TYR A 131 -3.59 -0.89 -22.59
C TYR A 131 -4.72 0.06 -23.04
N GLY A 132 -5.90 -0.49 -23.37
CA GLY A 132 -7.06 0.31 -23.79
C GLY A 132 -7.81 1.04 -22.66
N GLY A 133 -7.33 1.02 -21.41
CA GLY A 133 -8.04 1.63 -20.28
C GLY A 133 -9.30 0.88 -19.84
N PHE A 134 -9.45 -0.38 -20.29
CA PHE A 134 -10.32 -1.47 -19.79
C PHE A 134 -11.02 -1.18 -18.48
N TYR A 135 -10.15 -1.21 -17.48
CA TYR A 135 -10.52 -1.29 -16.10
C TYR A 135 -10.53 0.08 -15.45
N GLY A 136 -10.36 1.21 -16.13
CA GLY A 136 -10.13 2.47 -15.42
C GLY A 136 -8.83 2.42 -14.57
N PRO A 137 -8.69 3.28 -13.55
CA PRO A 137 -7.56 3.24 -12.62
C PRO A 137 -7.42 1.89 -11.91
N THR A 138 -6.21 1.35 -11.85
CA THR A 138 -5.87 0.07 -11.22
C THR A 138 -4.58 0.18 -10.43
N CYS A 139 -4.40 -0.69 -9.43
CA CYS A 139 -3.18 -0.80 -8.65
C CYS A 139 -2.23 -1.87 -9.21
N VAL A 140 -0.92 -1.64 -9.08
CA VAL A 140 0.11 -2.67 -9.32
C VAL A 140 0.31 -3.59 -8.11
N VAL A 141 0.00 -3.07 -6.92
CA VAL A 141 0.00 -3.74 -5.61
C VAL A 141 -1.42 -3.72 -5.07
N ASP A 142 -1.98 -4.88 -4.73
CA ASP A 142 -3.37 -4.97 -4.28
C ASP A 142 -3.49 -5.40 -2.83
N PHE A 143 -3.99 -4.53 -1.96
CA PHE A 143 -4.32 -4.95 -0.60
C PHE A 143 -5.50 -5.93 -0.54
N ALA A 144 -6.39 -5.84 -1.53
CA ALA A 144 -7.47 -6.78 -1.79
C ALA A 144 -7.65 -6.86 -3.31
N LEU A 145 -8.05 -8.01 -3.85
CA LEU A 145 -8.12 -8.20 -5.31
C LEU A 145 -8.98 -7.12 -5.98
N MET A 146 -8.42 -6.49 -7.01
CA MET A 146 -9.09 -5.48 -7.83
C MET A 146 -9.31 -5.98 -9.26
N PRO A 147 -10.37 -5.55 -9.97
CA PRO A 147 -10.56 -5.86 -11.38
C PRO A 147 -9.35 -5.47 -12.22
N GLY A 148 -8.79 -6.44 -12.94
CA GLY A 148 -7.69 -6.19 -13.86
C GLY A 148 -6.42 -5.69 -13.18
N SER A 149 -6.18 -6.05 -11.92
CA SER A 149 -4.91 -5.80 -11.22
C SER A 149 -3.92 -6.96 -11.42
N THR A 150 -2.66 -6.79 -10.99
CA THR A 150 -1.62 -7.81 -11.23
C THR A 150 -1.92 -9.07 -10.42
N SER A 151 -2.29 -8.89 -9.16
CA SER A 151 -2.69 -9.99 -8.27
C SER A 151 -3.93 -10.71 -8.79
N ASN A 152 -4.87 -10.01 -9.44
CA ASN A 152 -6.03 -10.63 -10.07
C ASN A 152 -5.64 -11.58 -11.20
N THR A 153 -4.74 -11.17 -12.11
CA THR A 153 -4.26 -12.06 -13.17
C THR A 153 -3.51 -13.26 -12.59
N VAL A 154 -2.65 -13.04 -11.60
CA VAL A 154 -1.90 -14.11 -10.91
C VAL A 154 -2.85 -15.12 -10.25
N ASN A 155 -3.87 -14.65 -9.53
CA ASN A 155 -4.90 -15.50 -8.93
C ASN A 155 -5.55 -16.43 -9.95
N ARG A 156 -5.85 -15.93 -11.16
CA ARG A 156 -6.48 -16.72 -12.23
C ARG A 156 -5.60 -17.84 -12.74
N ILE A 157 -4.30 -17.63 -12.78
CA ILE A 157 -3.34 -18.66 -13.15
C ILE A 157 -3.27 -19.69 -12.02
N LEU A 158 -3.08 -19.24 -10.77
CA LEU A 158 -2.95 -20.10 -9.58
C LEU A 158 -4.15 -21.02 -9.34
N ARG A 159 -5.37 -20.55 -9.61
CA ARG A 159 -6.58 -21.36 -9.50
C ARG A 159 -6.52 -22.63 -10.35
N GLU A 160 -5.95 -22.52 -11.55
CA GLU A 160 -5.83 -23.62 -12.52
C GLU A 160 -4.50 -24.39 -12.37
N THR A 161 -3.57 -23.90 -11.55
CA THR A 161 -2.30 -24.58 -11.24
C THR A 161 -2.52 -25.68 -10.21
N ASP A 162 -2.07 -26.89 -10.49
CA ASP A 162 -2.16 -28.04 -9.58
C ASP A 162 -0.97 -28.08 -8.60
N ILE A 163 -1.07 -27.29 -7.53
CA ILE A 163 -0.08 -27.18 -6.43
C ILE A 163 -0.82 -27.05 -5.08
N PRO A 164 -0.14 -27.29 -3.94
CA PRO A 164 -0.75 -27.13 -2.61
C PRO A 164 -1.35 -25.74 -2.38
N GLU A 165 -2.50 -25.69 -1.72
CA GLU A 165 -3.25 -24.44 -1.48
C GLU A 165 -2.40 -23.38 -0.76
N MET A 166 -1.71 -23.76 0.31
CA MET A 166 -0.79 -22.88 1.04
C MET A 166 0.26 -22.23 0.12
N HIS A 167 0.76 -22.96 -0.88
CA HIS A 167 1.74 -22.45 -1.84
C HIS A 167 1.08 -21.48 -2.82
N LYS A 168 -0.16 -21.74 -3.26
CA LYS A 168 -0.92 -20.77 -4.08
C LYS A 168 -1.10 -19.46 -3.32
N GLN A 169 -1.51 -19.55 -2.07
CA GLN A 169 -1.70 -18.40 -1.20
C GLN A 169 -0.38 -17.64 -1.01
N ALA A 170 0.74 -18.33 -0.76
CA ALA A 170 2.06 -17.71 -0.65
C ALA A 170 2.48 -16.96 -1.93
N ILE A 171 2.32 -17.59 -3.11
CA ILE A 171 2.65 -16.97 -4.40
C ILE A 171 1.77 -15.73 -4.66
N LEU A 172 0.48 -15.81 -4.31
CA LEU A 172 -0.43 -14.66 -4.43
C LEU A 172 -0.07 -13.55 -3.44
N SER A 173 0.23 -13.89 -2.18
CA SER A 173 0.70 -12.96 -1.16
C SER A 173 1.96 -12.21 -1.63
N ALA A 174 2.92 -12.93 -2.24
CA ALA A 174 4.14 -12.34 -2.75
C ALA A 174 3.89 -11.22 -3.76
N LYS A 175 2.95 -11.37 -4.71
CA LYS A 175 2.67 -10.30 -5.70
C LYS A 175 1.69 -9.25 -5.19
N SER A 176 0.87 -9.57 -4.19
CA SER A 176 -0.02 -8.62 -3.53
C SER A 176 0.78 -7.73 -2.56
N TRP A 177 0.56 -7.84 -1.25
CA TRP A 177 1.21 -7.03 -0.22
C TRP A 177 2.72 -7.29 -0.12
N GLY A 178 3.19 -8.46 -0.58
CA GLY A 178 4.62 -8.74 -0.68
C GLY A 178 5.31 -7.91 -1.76
N MET A 179 4.59 -7.34 -2.72
CA MET A 179 5.17 -6.43 -3.72
C MET A 179 6.34 -7.05 -4.52
N ASN A 180 6.27 -8.36 -4.83
CA ASN A 180 7.30 -9.08 -5.57
C ASN A 180 7.58 -8.38 -6.89
N THR A 181 8.72 -7.68 -6.92
CA THR A 181 9.12 -6.69 -7.92
C THR A 181 8.13 -5.53 -8.07
N SER A 182 8.63 -4.38 -8.53
CA SER A 182 7.77 -3.22 -8.86
C SER A 182 7.04 -3.36 -10.20
N TYR A 183 7.20 -4.48 -10.90
CA TYR A 183 6.58 -4.71 -12.20
C TYR A 183 5.05 -4.85 -12.11
N GLY A 184 4.36 -4.10 -12.96
CA GLY A 184 2.93 -4.22 -13.22
C GLY A 184 2.65 -4.89 -14.57
N ILE A 185 1.77 -5.89 -14.58
CA ILE A 185 1.35 -6.55 -15.82
C ILE A 185 0.63 -5.55 -16.75
N GLY A 186 0.92 -5.64 -18.04
CA GLY A 186 0.53 -4.74 -19.12
C GLY A 186 1.64 -3.77 -19.54
N GLU A 187 2.64 -3.54 -18.68
CA GLU A 187 3.67 -2.53 -18.92
C GLU A 187 4.61 -2.89 -20.08
N VAL A 188 5.10 -4.13 -20.13
CA VAL A 188 5.97 -4.58 -21.24
C VAL A 188 5.17 -4.62 -22.53
N PHE A 189 3.96 -5.18 -22.50
CA PHE A 189 3.06 -5.19 -23.66
C PHE A 189 2.85 -3.79 -24.26
N ALA A 190 2.53 -2.79 -23.43
CA ALA A 190 2.26 -1.43 -23.91
C ALA A 190 3.49 -0.78 -24.54
N ASN A 191 4.65 -0.88 -23.88
CA ASN A 191 5.91 -0.32 -24.39
C ASN A 191 6.35 -0.99 -25.70
N GLU A 192 6.20 -2.31 -25.82
CA GLU A 192 6.59 -3.05 -27.01
C GLU A 192 5.67 -2.75 -28.20
N LEU A 193 4.36 -2.68 -27.96
CA LEU A 193 3.38 -2.34 -28.99
C LEU A 193 3.63 -0.93 -29.54
N GLU A 194 3.81 0.07 -28.67
CA GLU A 194 4.14 1.45 -29.08
C GLU A 194 5.55 1.56 -29.68
N GLY A 195 6.45 0.64 -29.33
CA GLY A 195 7.77 0.46 -29.94
C GLY A 195 7.74 -0.16 -31.34
N GLY A 196 6.57 -0.57 -31.85
CA GLY A 196 6.37 -1.09 -33.19
C GLY A 196 6.30 -2.62 -33.29
N ALA A 197 6.30 -3.34 -32.16
CA ALA A 197 6.02 -4.77 -32.15
C ALA A 197 4.57 -5.06 -32.56
N THR A 198 4.31 -6.23 -33.11
CA THR A 198 2.94 -6.73 -33.26
C THR A 198 2.34 -7.07 -31.91
N ALA A 199 1.01 -7.12 -31.82
CA ALA A 199 0.33 -7.52 -30.58
C ALA A 199 0.76 -8.93 -30.10
N ALA A 200 1.06 -9.85 -31.01
CA ALA A 200 1.53 -11.19 -30.64
C ALA A 200 2.93 -11.16 -30.02
N GLU A 201 3.87 -10.43 -30.63
CA GLU A 201 5.23 -10.27 -30.10
C GLU A 201 5.23 -9.54 -28.75
N ALA A 202 4.37 -8.52 -28.58
CA ALA A 202 4.21 -7.82 -27.33
C ALA A 202 3.67 -8.73 -26.21
N VAL A 203 2.72 -9.64 -26.53
CA VAL A 203 2.22 -10.64 -25.58
C VAL A 203 3.29 -11.66 -25.22
N GLU A 204 4.09 -12.13 -26.18
CA GLU A 204 5.19 -13.06 -25.92
C GLU A 204 6.18 -12.48 -24.91
N LYS A 205 6.58 -11.20 -25.09
CA LYS A 205 7.48 -10.50 -24.17
C LYS A 205 6.87 -10.26 -22.80
N GLU A 206 5.58 -9.94 -22.76
CA GLU A 206 4.83 -9.79 -21.51
C GLU A 206 4.80 -11.10 -20.71
N VAL A 207 4.51 -12.24 -21.37
CA VAL A 207 4.56 -13.56 -20.73
C VAL A 207 5.97 -13.86 -20.21
N ALA A 208 7.01 -13.55 -21.00
CA ALA A 208 8.39 -13.75 -20.58
C ALA A 208 8.75 -12.93 -19.32
N MET A 209 8.30 -11.67 -19.24
CA MET A 209 8.51 -10.84 -18.05
C MET A 209 7.76 -11.38 -16.83
N VAL A 210 6.49 -11.78 -16.98
CA VAL A 210 5.71 -12.39 -15.89
C VAL A 210 6.39 -13.67 -15.40
N LYS A 211 6.97 -14.50 -16.27
CA LYS A 211 7.78 -15.66 -15.83
C LYS A 211 9.03 -15.23 -15.07
N LYS A 212 9.75 -14.24 -15.61
CA LYS A 212 11.05 -13.80 -15.07
C LYS A 212 10.96 -13.33 -13.62
N ILE A 213 9.90 -12.59 -13.25
CA ILE A 213 9.71 -12.09 -11.88
C ILE A 213 9.48 -13.20 -10.83
N TYR A 214 9.22 -14.44 -11.25
CA TYR A 214 9.13 -15.59 -10.35
C TYR A 214 10.32 -16.54 -10.50
N GLN A 215 10.90 -16.63 -11.69
CA GLN A 215 12.04 -17.50 -11.96
C GLN A 215 13.35 -16.95 -11.39
N GLU A 216 13.58 -15.65 -11.52
CA GLU A 216 14.81 -14.98 -11.08
C GLU A 216 14.46 -13.63 -10.44
N PRO A 217 13.69 -13.61 -9.33
CA PRO A 217 13.04 -12.40 -8.84
C PRO A 217 14.04 -11.30 -8.47
N VAL A 218 15.19 -11.63 -7.87
CA VAL A 218 16.24 -10.64 -7.53
C VAL A 218 16.85 -10.03 -8.78
N THR A 219 17.17 -10.86 -9.78
CA THR A 219 17.70 -10.40 -11.07
C THR A 219 16.67 -9.54 -11.81
N ALA A 220 15.41 -9.97 -11.84
CA ALA A 220 14.31 -9.25 -12.47
C ALA A 220 14.13 -7.85 -11.88
N GLN A 221 14.12 -7.74 -10.54
CA GLN A 221 14.02 -6.44 -9.87
C GLN A 221 15.24 -5.56 -10.17
N ALA A 222 16.46 -6.11 -10.14
CA ALA A 222 17.66 -5.33 -10.43
C ALA A 222 17.67 -4.78 -11.86
N GLU A 223 17.30 -5.59 -12.85
CA GLU A 223 17.21 -5.14 -14.24
C GLU A 223 16.08 -4.12 -14.46
N LEU A 224 14.94 -4.27 -13.76
CA LEU A 224 13.88 -3.27 -13.80
C LEU A 224 14.39 -1.91 -13.27
N MET A 225 15.14 -1.90 -12.18
CA MET A 225 15.75 -0.68 -11.64
C MET A 225 16.76 -0.06 -12.61
N ASP A 226 17.58 -0.87 -13.28
CA ASP A 226 18.50 -0.37 -14.31
C ASP A 226 17.73 0.29 -15.45
N SER A 227 16.61 -0.31 -15.89
CA SER A 227 15.77 0.24 -16.97
C SER A 227 15.10 1.57 -16.62
N LEU A 228 14.85 1.81 -15.34
CA LEU A 228 14.28 3.05 -14.80
C LEU A 228 15.35 4.09 -14.45
N GLY A 229 16.64 3.77 -14.64
CA GLY A 229 17.75 4.68 -14.36
C GLY A 229 18.01 4.89 -12.88
N HIS A 230 17.66 3.91 -12.03
CA HIS A 230 17.88 4.00 -10.59
C HIS A 230 19.36 4.23 -10.28
N SER A 231 19.65 5.23 -9.45
CA SER A 231 21.03 5.67 -9.24
C SER A 231 21.38 6.01 -7.78
N SER A 232 20.40 5.97 -6.87
CA SER A 232 20.60 6.34 -5.46
C SER A 232 21.52 5.38 -4.70
N PHE A 233 21.57 4.09 -5.07
CA PHE A 233 22.46 3.09 -4.51
C PHE A 233 22.53 1.82 -5.39
N ASP A 234 23.45 0.91 -5.06
CA ASP A 234 23.58 -0.39 -5.71
C ASP A 234 22.51 -1.37 -5.21
N VAL A 235 21.46 -1.55 -6.02
CA VAL A 235 20.30 -2.40 -5.72
C VAL A 235 20.65 -3.88 -5.58
N ARG A 236 21.67 -4.36 -6.32
CA ARG A 236 22.12 -5.76 -6.26
C ARG A 236 22.84 -6.02 -4.95
N LYS A 237 23.72 -5.11 -4.57
CA LYS A 237 24.41 -5.15 -3.27
C LYS A 237 23.44 -5.03 -2.11
N TYR A 238 22.40 -4.17 -2.23
CA TYR A 238 21.32 -4.09 -1.25
C TYR A 238 20.67 -5.47 -1.04
N MET A 239 20.14 -6.08 -2.10
CA MET A 239 19.41 -7.35 -2.01
C MET A 239 20.29 -8.50 -1.49
N SER A 240 21.56 -8.55 -1.89
CA SER A 240 22.53 -9.51 -1.37
C SER A 240 22.79 -9.36 0.14
N GLN A 241 22.93 -8.14 0.64
CA GLN A 241 23.08 -7.89 2.08
C GLN A 241 21.79 -8.18 2.85
N TYR A 242 20.64 -7.85 2.26
CA TYR A 242 19.33 -8.12 2.86
C TYR A 242 19.12 -9.63 3.04
N ARG A 243 19.46 -10.43 2.02
CA ARG A 243 19.46 -11.91 2.09
C ARG A 243 20.24 -12.41 3.30
N THR A 244 21.50 -11.97 3.40
CA THR A 244 22.40 -12.37 4.50
C THR A 244 21.85 -11.99 5.88
N LYS A 245 21.20 -10.82 6.01
CA LYS A 245 20.67 -10.34 7.29
C LYS A 245 19.36 -10.99 7.70
N MET A 246 18.49 -11.32 6.74
CA MET A 246 17.15 -11.83 7.01
C MET A 246 17.03 -13.35 6.97
N GLU A 247 17.99 -14.06 6.38
CA GLU A 247 17.95 -15.51 6.20
C GLU A 247 17.61 -16.26 7.50
N LYS A 248 18.28 -15.92 8.61
CA LYS A 248 18.01 -16.55 9.90
C LYS A 248 16.59 -16.29 10.40
N THR A 249 16.11 -15.05 10.28
CA THR A 249 14.77 -14.65 10.76
C THR A 249 13.68 -15.34 9.94
N ILE A 250 13.88 -15.47 8.63
CA ILE A 250 12.96 -16.18 7.73
C ILE A 250 12.90 -17.66 8.09
N LYS A 251 14.05 -18.33 8.25
CA LYS A 251 14.09 -19.75 8.68
C LYS A 251 13.41 -19.96 10.03
N ALA A 252 13.64 -19.06 10.99
CA ALA A 252 12.97 -19.13 12.28
C ALA A 252 11.44 -18.98 12.18
N ALA A 253 10.93 -18.16 11.26
CA ALA A 253 9.49 -18.04 11.02
C ALA A 253 8.92 -19.29 10.34
N VAL A 254 9.66 -19.91 9.41
CA VAL A 254 9.30 -21.21 8.82
C VAL A 254 9.23 -22.30 9.90
N ASP A 255 10.25 -22.39 10.74
CA ASP A 255 10.33 -23.35 11.86
C ASP A 255 9.20 -23.15 12.88
N ASP A 256 8.78 -21.90 13.11
CA ASP A 256 7.65 -21.54 13.97
C ASP A 256 6.28 -21.77 13.31
N GLY A 257 6.22 -22.25 12.06
CA GLY A 257 4.97 -22.52 11.35
C GLY A 257 4.23 -21.27 10.87
N VAL A 258 4.92 -20.13 10.73
CA VAL A 258 4.32 -18.93 10.13
C VAL A 258 4.00 -19.24 8.67
N HIS A 259 2.75 -18.96 8.25
CA HIS A 259 2.33 -19.17 6.88
C HIS A 259 3.23 -18.39 5.90
N TYR A 260 3.71 -19.02 4.81
CA TYR A 260 4.66 -18.40 3.88
C TYR A 260 4.17 -17.07 3.30
N GLY A 261 2.88 -16.95 3.01
CA GLY A 261 2.26 -15.69 2.61
C GLY A 261 2.50 -14.54 3.61
N ASN A 262 2.53 -14.81 4.91
CA ASN A 262 2.85 -13.82 5.95
C ASN A 262 4.36 -13.52 5.99
N ILE A 263 5.21 -14.54 5.80
CA ILE A 263 6.68 -14.38 5.70
C ILE A 263 7.05 -13.48 4.51
N LEU A 264 6.31 -13.57 3.41
CA LEU A 264 6.49 -12.75 2.21
C LEU A 264 5.90 -11.34 2.35
N THR A 265 4.92 -11.16 3.23
CA THR A 265 4.18 -9.89 3.36
C THR A 265 4.77 -8.97 4.41
N VAL A 266 4.97 -9.48 5.63
CA VAL A 266 5.34 -8.65 6.79
C VAL A 266 6.63 -7.87 6.54
N PRO A 267 7.73 -8.49 6.05
CA PRO A 267 9.00 -7.78 5.83
C PRO A 267 8.95 -6.73 4.71
N ALA A 268 8.11 -6.92 3.68
CA ALA A 268 8.02 -5.94 2.60
C ALA A 268 7.17 -4.74 3.02
N TYR A 269 6.06 -4.99 3.72
CA TYR A 269 5.11 -3.94 4.04
C TYR A 269 5.58 -3.00 5.15
N CYS A 270 6.49 -3.45 6.02
CA CYS A 270 6.95 -2.64 7.16
C CYS A 270 8.14 -1.71 6.86
N VAL A 271 8.77 -1.77 5.69
CA VAL A 271 9.99 -1.00 5.44
C VAL A 271 9.77 0.38 4.80
N GLY A 272 8.56 0.67 4.30
CA GLY A 272 8.26 1.89 3.54
C GLY A 272 8.60 3.20 4.29
N ASP A 273 8.50 3.21 5.62
CA ASP A 273 8.80 4.42 6.40
C ASP A 273 10.31 4.78 6.40
N ILE A 274 11.17 3.86 5.94
CA ILE A 274 12.59 4.12 5.70
C ILE A 274 12.82 4.49 4.23
N SER A 275 12.77 5.79 3.92
CA SER A 275 13.13 6.34 2.60
C SER A 275 12.13 6.10 1.46
N HIS A 276 10.90 5.64 1.75
CA HIS A 276 9.75 5.78 0.85
C HIS A 276 8.77 6.82 1.42
N HIS A 277 8.30 6.66 2.67
CA HIS A 277 7.36 7.61 3.28
C HIS A 277 8.02 8.82 3.92
N ILE A 278 9.10 8.61 4.67
CA ILE A 278 10.02 9.66 5.05
C ILE A 278 11.07 9.75 3.95
N ALA A 279 10.80 10.56 2.93
CA ALA A 279 11.65 10.70 1.75
C ALA A 279 11.71 12.14 1.25
N GLN A 280 12.56 12.38 0.24
CA GLN A 280 12.73 13.71 -0.36
C GLN A 280 11.45 14.20 -1.04
N SER A 281 10.69 13.32 -1.71
CA SER A 281 9.40 13.64 -2.32
C SER A 281 8.39 14.13 -1.27
N THR A 282 8.26 13.43 -0.14
CA THR A 282 7.40 13.81 0.98
C THR A 282 7.81 15.14 1.60
N PHE A 283 9.12 15.36 1.81
CA PHE A 283 9.64 16.64 2.31
C PHE A 283 9.32 17.80 1.36
N ASN A 284 9.35 17.56 0.05
CA ASN A 284 8.99 18.54 -0.97
C ASN A 284 7.50 18.86 -0.95
N MET A 285 6.66 17.83 -0.89
CA MET A 285 5.20 17.99 -0.88
C MET A 285 4.72 18.70 0.39
N CYS A 286 5.26 18.33 1.55
CA CYS A 286 4.84 18.88 2.84
C CYS A 286 5.38 20.29 3.12
N LYS A 287 6.19 20.89 2.23
CA LYS A 287 6.52 22.34 2.25
C LYS A 287 5.25 23.20 2.28
N ASP A 288 4.17 22.68 1.70
CA ASP A 288 2.86 23.28 1.77
C ASP A 288 2.22 23.06 3.15
N ASP A 289 1.88 24.16 3.83
CA ASP A 289 1.29 24.14 5.17
C ASP A 289 -0.06 23.43 5.19
N VAL A 290 -0.88 23.56 4.14
CA VAL A 290 -2.19 22.93 4.09
C VAL A 290 -2.04 21.42 3.93
N ILE A 291 -1.09 20.95 3.12
CA ILE A 291 -0.76 19.52 3.04
C ILE A 291 -0.34 18.98 4.41
N MET A 292 0.61 19.63 5.07
CA MET A 292 1.05 19.20 6.41
C MET A 292 -0.11 19.21 7.40
N GLY A 293 -0.93 20.26 7.40
CA GLY A 293 -2.10 20.39 8.26
C GLY A 293 -3.14 19.30 8.04
N ILE A 294 -3.31 18.81 6.80
CA ILE A 294 -4.22 17.70 6.48
C ILE A 294 -3.71 16.42 7.13
N ILE A 295 -2.41 16.13 6.99
CA ILE A 295 -1.77 14.95 7.57
C ILE A 295 -1.86 14.99 9.10
N GLU A 296 -1.58 16.14 9.73
CA GLU A 296 -1.67 16.33 11.17
C GLU A 296 -3.11 16.15 11.69
N ALA A 297 -4.08 16.80 11.06
CA ALA A 297 -5.48 16.72 11.47
C ALA A 297 -6.02 15.28 11.33
N THR A 298 -5.70 14.62 10.21
CA THR A 298 -6.09 13.23 9.95
C THR A 298 -5.47 12.27 10.98
N THR A 299 -4.18 12.44 11.27
CA THR A 299 -3.46 11.67 12.31
C THR A 299 -4.09 11.87 13.68
N ALA A 300 -4.45 13.11 14.03
CA ALA A 300 -5.07 13.43 15.32
C ALA A 300 -6.49 12.86 15.45
N VAL A 301 -7.30 12.86 14.38
CA VAL A 301 -8.60 12.18 14.35
C VAL A 301 -8.43 10.69 14.60
N MET A 302 -7.47 10.04 13.93
CA MET A 302 -7.19 8.62 14.11
C MET A 302 -6.78 8.30 15.55
N ASP A 303 -5.78 9.02 16.08
CA ASP A 303 -5.26 8.84 17.43
C ASP A 303 -6.37 8.97 18.48
N LYS A 304 -7.11 10.08 18.41
CA LYS A 304 -8.17 10.39 19.38
C LYS A 304 -9.29 9.36 19.32
N THR A 305 -9.74 9.02 18.12
CA THR A 305 -10.82 8.06 17.90
C THR A 305 -10.45 6.66 18.44
N LEU A 306 -9.22 6.21 18.20
CA LEU A 306 -8.76 4.90 18.69
C LEU A 306 -8.70 4.87 20.22
N ASN A 307 -8.10 5.88 20.85
CA ASN A 307 -7.97 5.94 22.30
C ASN A 307 -9.31 6.07 23.01
N ASP A 308 -10.24 6.87 22.49
CA ASP A 308 -11.59 7.04 23.05
C ASP A 308 -12.40 5.74 23.03
N ASN A 309 -12.05 4.79 22.15
CA ASN A 309 -12.75 3.52 22.00
C ASN A 309 -11.99 2.31 22.57
N LEU A 310 -10.83 2.50 23.22
CA LEU A 310 -9.98 1.42 23.72
C LEU A 310 -10.73 0.33 24.52
N ASN A 311 -11.67 0.74 25.37
CA ASN A 311 -12.43 -0.18 26.23
C ASN A 311 -13.63 -0.85 25.53
N ASN A 312 -13.92 -0.50 24.27
CA ASN A 312 -15.10 -0.94 23.54
C ASN A 312 -14.79 -1.97 22.44
N PHE A 313 -13.51 -2.19 22.12
CA PHE A 313 -13.10 -3.16 21.10
C PHE A 313 -13.41 -4.60 21.51
N LYS A 314 -13.83 -5.41 20.54
CA LYS A 314 -14.16 -6.83 20.71
C LYS A 314 -13.21 -7.74 19.94
N SER A 315 -12.51 -7.18 18.95
CA SER A 315 -11.48 -7.85 18.17
C SER A 315 -10.38 -6.87 17.76
N GLU A 316 -9.19 -7.39 17.56
CA GLU A 316 -8.04 -6.77 16.90
C GLU A 316 -8.39 -6.19 15.52
N TYR A 317 -9.35 -6.80 14.81
CA TYR A 317 -9.86 -6.27 13.54
C TYR A 317 -10.72 -5.03 13.72
N ASP A 318 -11.33 -4.81 14.89
CA ASP A 318 -12.05 -3.56 15.18
C ASP A 318 -11.06 -2.38 15.24
N VAL A 319 -9.86 -2.60 15.80
CA VAL A 319 -8.80 -1.59 15.87
C VAL A 319 -8.37 -1.16 14.47
N LEU A 320 -8.06 -2.13 13.59
CA LEU A 320 -7.69 -1.87 12.20
C LEU A 320 -8.82 -1.18 11.41
N THR A 321 -10.05 -1.68 11.57
CA THR A 321 -11.21 -1.14 10.87
C THR A 321 -11.48 0.30 11.30
N LEU A 322 -11.39 0.59 12.59
CA LEU A 322 -11.59 1.93 13.11
C LEU A 322 -10.46 2.88 12.73
N ALA A 323 -9.19 2.45 12.77
CA ALA A 323 -8.06 3.27 12.35
C ALA A 323 -8.22 3.76 10.90
N THR A 324 -8.41 2.82 9.97
CA THR A 324 -8.55 3.13 8.54
C THR A 324 -9.86 3.86 8.22
N GLY A 325 -10.95 3.55 8.92
CA GLY A 325 -12.24 4.21 8.75
C GLY A 325 -12.27 5.64 9.31
N ALA A 326 -11.63 5.89 10.46
CA ALA A 326 -11.51 7.22 11.05
C ALA A 326 -10.69 8.14 10.14
N SER A 327 -9.57 7.64 9.61
CA SER A 327 -8.77 8.36 8.62
C SER A 327 -9.59 8.72 7.37
N ALA A 328 -10.31 7.74 6.82
CA ALA A 328 -11.17 7.95 5.66
C ALA A 328 -12.25 9.01 5.91
N CYS A 329 -12.90 8.97 7.09
CA CYS A 329 -13.88 9.99 7.49
C CYS A 329 -13.24 11.38 7.61
N ALA A 330 -12.04 11.47 8.17
CA ALA A 330 -11.33 12.74 8.31
C ALA A 330 -11.01 13.37 6.95
N VAL A 331 -10.43 12.60 6.04
CA VAL A 331 -10.03 13.11 4.71
C VAL A 331 -11.24 13.52 3.87
N GLU A 332 -12.30 12.70 3.83
CA GLU A 332 -13.53 13.09 3.14
C GLU A 332 -14.16 14.32 3.80
N TYR A 333 -14.17 14.41 5.12
CA TYR A 333 -14.75 15.58 5.79
C TYR A 333 -13.97 16.86 5.45
N ILE A 334 -12.65 16.81 5.40
CA ILE A 334 -11.79 17.92 4.93
C ILE A 334 -12.14 18.32 3.48
N LEU A 335 -12.39 17.33 2.61
CA LEU A 335 -12.83 17.56 1.24
C LEU A 335 -14.19 18.27 1.18
N GLU A 336 -15.15 17.84 2.01
CA GLU A 336 -16.49 18.43 2.13
C GLU A 336 -16.48 19.87 2.67
N LEU A 337 -15.45 20.29 3.41
CA LEU A 337 -15.31 21.69 3.87
C LEU A 337 -15.12 22.69 2.72
N ASP A 338 -14.63 22.24 1.56
CA ASP A 338 -14.55 23.04 0.32
C ASP A 338 -15.76 22.82 -0.61
N GLY A 339 -16.75 22.01 -0.19
CA GLY A 339 -17.94 21.70 -0.98
C GLY A 339 -17.73 20.60 -2.04
N PHE A 340 -16.61 19.88 -2.00
CA PHE A 340 -16.36 18.69 -2.81
C PHE A 340 -16.79 17.42 -2.07
N ASN A 341 -16.89 16.30 -2.77
CA ASN A 341 -17.15 15.00 -2.17
C ASN A 341 -16.55 13.86 -3.01
N ALA A 342 -16.51 12.65 -2.46
CA ALA A 342 -15.96 11.50 -3.15
C ALA A 342 -16.59 11.25 -4.53
N PRO A 343 -17.92 11.24 -4.73
CA PRO A 343 -18.50 11.08 -6.07
C PRO A 343 -17.94 12.05 -7.14
N MET A 344 -17.77 13.32 -6.80
CA MET A 344 -17.21 14.33 -7.71
C MET A 344 -15.74 14.04 -8.07
N VAL A 345 -14.93 13.72 -7.06
CA VAL A 345 -13.49 13.49 -7.25
C VAL A 345 -13.21 12.18 -7.96
N VAL A 346 -13.95 11.12 -7.63
CA VAL A 346 -13.83 9.80 -8.27
C VAL A 346 -14.21 9.89 -9.75
N ASP A 347 -15.29 10.61 -10.08
CA ASP A 347 -15.66 10.87 -11.48
C ASP A 347 -14.57 11.66 -12.22
N LEU A 348 -14.02 12.70 -11.60
CA LEU A 348 -12.94 13.50 -12.18
C LEU A 348 -11.69 12.68 -12.47
N LEU A 349 -11.17 11.96 -11.47
CA LEU A 349 -9.93 11.18 -11.60
C LEU A 349 -10.11 10.00 -12.56
N THR A 350 -11.28 9.37 -12.57
CA THR A 350 -11.58 8.29 -13.54
C THR A 350 -11.64 8.82 -14.98
N LYS A 351 -12.30 9.97 -15.22
CA LYS A 351 -12.30 10.61 -16.54
C LYS A 351 -10.90 11.08 -16.96
N ARG A 352 -10.14 11.65 -16.02
CA ARG A 352 -8.76 12.05 -16.24
C ARG A 352 -7.89 10.85 -16.64
N PHE A 353 -8.06 9.70 -15.98
CA PHE A 353 -7.36 8.46 -16.33
C PHE A 353 -7.59 8.08 -17.80
N HIS A 354 -8.84 8.06 -18.26
CA HIS A 354 -9.13 7.68 -19.65
C HIS A 354 -8.53 8.65 -20.68
N ASN A 355 -8.43 9.94 -20.34
CA ASN A 355 -7.70 10.91 -21.16
C ASN A 355 -6.19 10.68 -21.09
N TYR A 356 -5.65 10.36 -19.92
CA TYR A 356 -4.23 10.13 -19.72
C TYR A 356 -3.71 8.89 -20.46
N VAL A 357 -4.52 7.82 -20.52
CA VAL A 357 -4.26 6.64 -21.36
C VAL A 357 -4.07 7.03 -22.83
N GLN A 358 -4.90 7.94 -23.36
CA GLN A 358 -4.83 8.38 -24.75
C GLN A 358 -3.64 9.31 -25.01
N LEU A 359 -3.24 10.11 -24.02
CA LEU A 359 -2.07 10.98 -24.12
C LEU A 359 -0.75 10.21 -24.00
N TYR A 360 -0.72 9.18 -23.15
CA TYR A 360 0.47 8.44 -22.77
C TYR A 360 0.20 6.92 -22.76
N PRO A 361 0.16 6.28 -23.95
CA PRO A 361 -0.09 4.84 -24.05
C PRO A 361 1.01 4.01 -23.38
N THR A 362 2.23 4.55 -23.27
CA THR A 362 3.40 3.93 -22.60
C THR A 362 3.58 4.33 -21.12
N ARG A 363 2.58 4.95 -20.48
CA ARG A 363 2.65 5.28 -19.05
C ARG A 363 3.02 4.06 -18.20
N GLY A 364 3.79 4.27 -17.14
CA GLY A 364 4.12 3.19 -16.19
C GLY A 364 2.87 2.61 -15.53
N ALA A 365 2.87 1.30 -15.25
CA ALA A 365 1.71 0.65 -14.66
C ALA A 365 1.37 1.19 -13.25
N ALA A 366 2.37 1.71 -12.54
CA ALA A 366 2.23 2.31 -11.21
C ALA A 366 1.71 3.76 -11.21
N ALA A 367 1.63 4.44 -12.37
CA ALA A 367 1.32 5.86 -12.45
C ALA A 367 -0.03 6.27 -11.82
N GLU A 368 -0.95 5.32 -11.64
CA GLU A 368 -2.30 5.55 -11.13
C GLU A 368 -2.59 4.78 -9.83
N LEU A 369 -1.57 4.09 -9.29
CA LEU A 369 -1.66 3.26 -8.08
C LEU A 369 -2.31 4.05 -6.94
N HIS A 370 -1.68 5.16 -6.58
CA HIS A 370 -2.05 5.95 -5.43
C HIS A 370 -3.35 6.75 -5.64
N ASN A 371 -3.65 7.15 -6.88
CA ASN A 371 -4.96 7.75 -7.18
C ASN A 371 -6.09 6.76 -6.88
N SER A 372 -5.89 5.47 -7.20
CA SER A 372 -6.87 4.42 -6.89
C SER A 372 -7.08 4.24 -5.39
N ASP A 373 -6.01 4.22 -4.58
CA ASP A 373 -6.12 4.10 -3.12
C ASP A 373 -6.74 5.34 -2.47
N PHE A 374 -6.39 6.54 -2.95
CA PHE A 374 -7.01 7.78 -2.50
C PHE A 374 -8.52 7.80 -2.78
N MET A 375 -8.94 7.44 -3.99
CA MET A 375 -10.35 7.34 -4.36
C MET A 375 -11.11 6.35 -3.47
N ASP A 376 -10.52 5.18 -3.19
CA ASP A 376 -11.12 4.17 -2.31
C ASP A 376 -11.24 4.67 -0.87
N MET A 377 -10.25 5.42 -0.37
CA MET A 377 -10.28 6.02 0.96
C MET A 377 -11.39 7.05 1.09
N ILE A 378 -11.46 8.05 0.20
CA ILE A 378 -12.47 9.11 0.28
C ILE A 378 -13.89 8.54 0.08
N PHE A 379 -14.07 7.55 -0.81
CA PHE A 379 -15.35 6.89 -0.99
C PHE A 379 -15.79 6.11 0.25
N ARG A 380 -14.85 5.48 0.97
CA ARG A 380 -15.14 4.85 2.25
C ARG A 380 -15.62 5.88 3.27
N GLY A 381 -14.91 7.02 3.38
CA GLY A 381 -15.29 8.13 4.26
C GLY A 381 -16.68 8.68 3.93
N TRP A 382 -16.94 8.91 2.65
CA TRP A 382 -18.21 9.45 2.15
C TRP A 382 -19.42 8.62 2.56
N LYS A 383 -19.33 7.28 2.48
CA LYS A 383 -20.43 6.41 2.94
C LYS A 383 -20.78 6.64 4.41
N HIS A 384 -19.78 6.78 5.28
CA HIS A 384 -19.99 7.00 6.70
C HIS A 384 -20.51 8.41 7.00
N LEU A 385 -19.98 9.43 6.31
CA LEU A 385 -20.45 10.81 6.47
C LEU A 385 -21.86 11.02 5.93
N ASP A 386 -22.18 10.45 4.77
CA ASP A 386 -23.52 10.52 4.17
C ASP A 386 -24.58 9.86 5.08
N GLU A 387 -24.28 8.68 5.63
CA GLU A 387 -25.14 8.04 6.63
C GLU A 387 -25.34 8.94 7.86
N ALA A 388 -24.26 9.51 8.41
CA ALA A 388 -24.32 10.41 9.55
C ALA A 388 -25.14 11.68 9.26
N ARG A 389 -25.02 12.25 8.05
CA ARG A 389 -25.79 13.42 7.61
C ARG A 389 -27.27 13.09 7.50
N LYS A 390 -27.62 11.95 6.93
CA LYS A 390 -29.02 11.45 6.85
C LYS A 390 -29.62 11.27 8.24
N LEU A 391 -28.89 10.63 9.15
CA LEU A 391 -29.34 10.43 10.54
C LEU A 391 -29.50 11.74 11.30
N ARG A 392 -28.59 12.70 11.09
CA ARG A 392 -28.66 14.03 11.68
C ARG A 392 -29.89 14.81 11.23
N ASN A 393 -30.38 14.60 10.00
CA ASN A 393 -31.64 15.15 9.48
C ASN A 393 -31.88 16.64 9.81
N GLY A 394 -30.86 17.48 9.60
CA GLY A 394 -30.95 18.93 9.81
C GLY A 394 -30.84 19.41 11.26
N VAL A 395 -30.67 18.52 12.25
CA VAL A 395 -30.42 18.89 13.65
C VAL A 395 -29.09 19.66 13.76
N GLU A 396 -29.03 20.68 14.62
CA GLU A 396 -27.78 21.43 14.87
C GLU A 396 -26.78 20.58 15.67
N GLY A 397 -25.48 20.85 15.50
CA GLY A 397 -24.40 20.18 16.22
C GLY A 397 -23.35 19.51 15.32
N PRO A 398 -22.33 18.90 15.93
CA PRO A 398 -21.25 18.24 15.21
C PRO A 398 -21.77 17.03 14.44
N LEU A 399 -21.10 16.71 13.33
CA LEU A 399 -21.35 15.48 12.59
C LEU A 399 -20.63 14.32 13.30
N GLU A 400 -21.34 13.24 13.62
CA GLU A 400 -20.80 12.08 14.34
C GLU A 400 -20.87 10.82 13.47
N PRO A 401 -19.95 10.63 12.50
CA PRO A 401 -19.89 9.40 11.72
C PRO A 401 -19.53 8.19 12.59
N LYS A 402 -20.00 7.02 12.16
CA LYS A 402 -19.72 5.75 12.82
C LYS A 402 -19.06 4.76 11.88
N VAL A 403 -17.99 4.13 12.36
CA VAL A 403 -17.29 3.04 11.69
C VAL A 403 -17.49 1.79 12.54
N SER A 404 -18.15 0.77 12.00
CA SER A 404 -18.48 -0.47 12.72
C SER A 404 -19.15 -0.23 14.09
N GLY A 405 -19.94 0.85 14.21
CA GLY A 405 -20.62 1.23 15.45
C GLY A 405 -19.81 2.12 16.39
N PHE A 406 -18.50 2.28 16.18
CA PHE A 406 -17.65 3.19 16.94
C PHE A 406 -17.79 4.62 16.41
N LYS A 407 -17.93 5.60 17.30
CA LYS A 407 -17.96 7.01 16.90
C LYS A 407 -16.56 7.46 16.49
N VAL A 408 -16.49 8.20 15.39
CA VAL A 408 -15.27 8.89 14.95
C VAL A 408 -15.32 10.33 15.43
N ASP A 409 -14.20 10.80 16.00
CA ASP A 409 -14.08 12.16 16.50
C ASP A 409 -13.43 13.07 15.45
N LEU A 410 -14.24 13.95 14.83
CA LEU A 410 -13.79 14.92 13.82
C LEU A 410 -13.31 16.25 14.42
N GLU A 411 -13.41 16.44 15.74
CA GLU A 411 -13.02 17.70 16.41
C GLU A 411 -11.57 18.13 16.14
N PRO A 412 -10.56 17.23 16.03
CA PRO A 412 -9.20 17.64 15.70
C PRO A 412 -9.07 18.43 14.37
N ILE A 413 -9.99 18.24 13.42
CA ILE A 413 -10.03 19.03 12.18
C ILE A 413 -10.44 20.48 12.49
N HIS A 414 -11.45 20.66 13.34
CA HIS A 414 -11.93 21.99 13.75
C HIS A 414 -10.94 22.75 14.64
N GLN A 415 -10.07 22.02 15.35
CA GLN A 415 -9.02 22.59 16.17
C GLN A 415 -7.74 22.91 15.38
N ASN A 416 -7.59 22.38 14.16
CA ASN A 416 -6.43 22.65 13.32
C ASN A 416 -6.52 24.05 12.68
N GLU A 417 -5.61 24.94 13.09
CA GLU A 417 -5.59 26.33 12.64
C GLU A 417 -5.42 26.46 11.12
N VAL A 418 -4.57 25.64 10.50
CA VAL A 418 -4.32 25.67 9.06
C VAL A 418 -5.58 25.26 8.31
N ILE A 419 -6.16 24.11 8.68
CA ILE A 419 -7.32 23.56 7.99
C ILE A 419 -8.54 24.46 8.13
N MET A 420 -8.76 25.10 9.27
CA MET A 420 -9.91 25.98 9.45
C MET A 420 -9.70 27.40 8.91
N ASN A 421 -8.51 27.73 8.40
CA ASN A 421 -8.20 29.07 7.87
C ASN A 421 -7.56 29.03 6.45
N PRO A 422 -8.22 28.41 5.44
CA PRO A 422 -7.68 28.27 4.09
C PRO A 422 -7.39 29.61 3.41
N GLN A 423 -8.09 30.68 3.80
CA GLN A 423 -7.91 32.05 3.31
C GLN A 423 -6.52 32.64 3.58
N ARG A 424 -5.73 32.04 4.47
CA ARG A 424 -4.35 32.48 4.75
C ARG A 424 -3.33 31.90 3.76
N TYR A 425 -3.71 30.91 2.96
CA TYR A 425 -2.83 30.12 2.11
C TYR A 425 -3.12 30.30 0.61
N THR A 426 -3.98 31.26 0.26
CA THR A 426 -4.30 31.66 -1.12
C THR A 426 -4.85 33.08 -1.15
N TYR A 427 -5.39 33.52 -2.30
CA TYR A 427 -6.13 34.77 -2.38
C TYR A 427 -7.36 34.75 -1.45
N PRO A 428 -7.41 35.55 -0.37
CA PRO A 428 -8.30 35.29 0.77
C PRO A 428 -9.80 35.24 0.45
N ALA A 429 -10.27 36.06 -0.49
CA ALA A 429 -11.68 36.11 -0.87
C ALA A 429 -12.14 34.92 -1.76
N CYS A 430 -11.19 34.11 -2.26
CA CYS A 430 -11.45 33.04 -3.21
C CYS A 430 -10.94 31.68 -2.70
N ALA A 431 -10.78 31.51 -1.38
CA ALA A 431 -10.16 30.33 -0.77
C ALA A 431 -11.10 29.12 -0.68
N ILE A 432 -11.77 28.78 -1.78
CA ILE A 432 -12.83 27.77 -1.85
C ILE A 432 -12.35 26.41 -2.39
N THR A 433 -11.08 26.29 -2.81
CA THR A 433 -10.50 25.06 -3.38
C THR A 433 -9.16 24.68 -2.76
N VAL A 434 -8.78 25.31 -1.64
CA VAL A 434 -7.43 25.20 -1.06
C VAL A 434 -7.18 23.81 -0.47
N ARG A 435 -8.14 23.29 0.30
CA ARG A 435 -8.04 21.94 0.87
C ARG A 435 -8.12 20.91 -0.24
N TYR A 436 -9.05 21.10 -1.17
CA TYR A 436 -9.19 20.25 -2.36
C TYR A 436 -7.87 20.15 -3.16
N SER A 437 -7.28 21.27 -3.55
CA SER A 437 -6.03 21.28 -4.33
C SER A 437 -4.84 20.66 -3.59
N SER A 438 -4.82 20.75 -2.25
CA SER A 438 -3.83 20.07 -1.42
C SER A 438 -4.08 18.56 -1.37
N LEU A 439 -5.34 18.16 -1.24
CA LEU A 439 -5.75 16.75 -1.35
C LEU A 439 -5.47 16.14 -2.71
N MET A 440 -5.53 16.91 -3.81
CA MET A 440 -5.19 16.41 -5.14
C MET A 440 -3.69 16.08 -5.25
N ARG A 441 -2.80 16.86 -4.63
CA ARG A 441 -1.38 16.47 -4.53
C ARG A 441 -1.20 15.22 -3.68
N LEU A 442 -1.92 15.13 -2.55
CA LEU A 442 -1.93 13.93 -1.71
C LEU A 442 -2.61 12.72 -2.38
N SER A 443 -3.37 12.91 -3.46
CA SER A 443 -3.94 11.79 -4.21
C SER A 443 -2.89 11.02 -5.01
N ASP A 444 -1.75 11.64 -5.32
CA ASP A 444 -0.60 11.00 -5.95
C ASP A 444 0.28 10.26 -4.93
N TYR A 445 0.09 10.54 -3.63
CA TYR A 445 0.82 9.93 -2.52
C TYR A 445 -0.02 9.99 -1.22
N PRO A 446 -0.98 9.08 -1.04
CA PRO A 446 -1.89 9.08 0.12
C PRO A 446 -1.36 8.27 1.29
N CYS A 447 -0.13 7.73 1.24
CA CYS A 447 0.36 6.71 2.17
C CYS A 447 0.33 7.14 3.65
N LEU A 448 0.46 8.45 3.94
CA LEU A 448 0.32 8.98 5.31
C LEU A 448 -1.13 9.30 5.72
N LEU A 449 -2.08 9.31 4.78
CA LEU A 449 -3.51 9.44 4.99
C LEU A 449 -4.20 8.08 5.12
N THR A 450 -3.96 7.17 4.17
CA THR A 450 -4.32 5.74 4.36
C THR A 450 -3.56 5.15 5.55
N SER A 451 -2.39 5.74 5.84
CA SER A 451 -1.47 5.44 6.93
C SER A 451 -0.94 4.01 6.84
N GLU A 452 -0.03 3.81 5.91
CA GLU A 452 0.78 2.60 5.80
C GLU A 452 1.56 2.27 7.09
N PRO A 453 2.23 3.22 7.76
CA PRO A 453 2.86 2.94 9.05
C PRO A 453 1.90 2.34 10.09
N VAL A 454 0.64 2.82 10.16
CA VAL A 454 -0.39 2.26 11.05
C VAL A 454 -0.84 0.89 10.59
N THR A 455 -1.18 0.76 9.31
CA THR A 455 -1.75 -0.48 8.78
C THR A 455 -0.74 -1.63 8.76
N ALA A 456 0.53 -1.38 8.40
CA ALA A 456 1.60 -2.36 8.49
C ALA A 456 1.84 -2.83 9.94
N THR A 457 1.86 -1.89 10.89
CA THR A 457 2.04 -2.19 12.33
C THR A 457 0.86 -2.97 12.90
N LEU A 458 -0.38 -2.57 12.61
CA LEU A 458 -1.59 -3.27 13.08
C LEU A 458 -1.71 -4.65 12.44
N MET A 459 -1.44 -4.78 11.14
CA MET A 459 -1.48 -6.06 10.45
C MET A 459 -0.40 -7.02 10.93
N THR A 460 0.80 -6.54 11.24
CA THR A 460 1.84 -7.35 11.89
C THR A 460 1.34 -7.91 13.22
N ASN A 461 0.70 -7.08 14.05
CA ASN A 461 0.14 -7.51 15.33
C ASN A 461 -1.00 -8.55 15.15
N ILE A 462 -1.87 -8.36 14.15
CA ILE A 462 -2.95 -9.30 13.81
C ILE A 462 -2.38 -10.62 13.30
N ILE A 463 -1.42 -10.58 12.39
CA ILE A 463 -0.74 -11.77 11.85
C ILE A 463 -0.03 -12.52 12.98
N ALA A 464 0.55 -11.82 13.95
CA ALA A 464 1.20 -12.48 15.08
C ALA A 464 0.20 -13.29 15.92
N LEU A 465 -1.07 -12.88 15.98
CA LEU A 465 -2.15 -13.65 16.64
C LEU A 465 -2.68 -14.79 15.77
N HIS A 466 -2.53 -14.70 14.44
CA HIS A 466 -3.12 -15.62 13.46
C HIS A 466 -2.10 -16.14 12.44
N LYS A 467 -0.89 -16.48 12.90
CA LYS A 467 0.28 -16.75 12.04
C LYS A 467 0.08 -17.85 11.00
N GLU A 468 -0.82 -18.80 11.27
CA GLU A 468 -1.12 -19.98 10.47
C GLU A 468 -1.92 -19.68 9.19
N SER A 469 -2.50 -18.48 9.08
CA SER A 469 -3.37 -18.10 7.95
C SER A 469 -2.78 -16.95 7.15
N ALA A 470 -2.76 -17.06 5.82
CA ALA A 470 -2.35 -15.97 4.95
C ALA A 470 -3.26 -14.75 5.11
N ALA A 471 -2.70 -13.62 5.56
CA ALA A 471 -3.44 -12.38 5.70
C ALA A 471 -3.63 -11.61 4.39
N SER A 472 -2.80 -11.88 3.37
CA SER A 472 -2.77 -11.16 2.11
C SER A 472 -2.98 -12.05 0.88
N PRO A 473 -3.60 -11.53 -0.19
CA PRO A 473 -4.43 -10.34 -0.19
C PRO A 473 -5.68 -10.56 0.67
N ALA A 474 -6.30 -9.49 1.16
CA ALA A 474 -7.54 -9.63 1.92
C ALA A 474 -8.63 -10.26 1.04
N ARG A 475 -9.20 -11.38 1.51
CA ARG A 475 -10.25 -12.15 0.80
C ARG A 475 -11.63 -11.54 1.01
N THR A 476 -11.75 -10.25 0.69
CA THR A 476 -12.95 -9.46 0.86
C THR A 476 -13.14 -8.45 -0.27
N CYS A 477 -14.36 -8.00 -0.47
CA CYS A 477 -14.64 -6.91 -1.41
C CYS A 477 -14.10 -5.58 -0.86
N LYS A 478 -13.09 -4.99 -1.52
CA LYS A 478 -12.59 -3.63 -1.20
C LYS A 478 -13.67 -2.55 -1.34
N ASN A 479 -14.72 -2.84 -2.11
CA ASN A 479 -15.75 -1.88 -2.51
C ASN A 479 -15.14 -0.67 -3.24
N CYS A 480 -14.29 -0.95 -4.23
CA CYS A 480 -13.49 0.03 -4.97
C CYS A 480 -14.37 1.16 -5.52
N ALA A 481 -13.95 2.40 -5.34
CA ALA A 481 -14.70 3.61 -5.64
C ALA A 481 -15.05 3.71 -7.12
N ALA A 482 -14.06 3.66 -8.00
CA ALA A 482 -14.28 3.79 -9.44
C ALA A 482 -15.16 2.65 -10.00
N ALA A 483 -15.08 1.44 -9.45
CA ALA A 483 -15.95 0.32 -9.84
C ALA A 483 -17.38 0.40 -9.24
N SER A 484 -17.59 1.23 -8.21
CA SER A 484 -18.87 1.39 -7.54
C SER A 484 -19.65 2.62 -8.01
N LEU A 485 -18.94 3.66 -8.43
CA LEU A 485 -19.51 4.97 -8.79
C LEU A 485 -19.52 5.25 -10.29
N VAL A 486 -18.56 4.72 -11.06
CA VAL A 486 -18.35 5.11 -12.46
C VAL A 486 -18.44 3.91 -13.40
N ASP A 487 -17.58 2.90 -13.21
CA ASP A 487 -17.40 1.79 -14.15
C ASP A 487 -18.10 0.52 -13.70
N PHE A 488 -18.78 -0.19 -14.62
CA PHE A 488 -19.38 -1.51 -14.35
C PHE A 488 -18.36 -2.66 -14.42
N ARG A 489 -17.21 -2.51 -13.75
CA ARG A 489 -16.11 -3.49 -13.78
C ARG A 489 -16.08 -4.46 -12.60
N HIS A 490 -17.00 -4.32 -11.64
CA HIS A 490 -17.02 -5.15 -10.43
C HIS A 490 -17.18 -6.65 -10.73
N ASN A 491 -17.87 -7.01 -11.82
CA ASN A 491 -18.02 -8.39 -12.31
C ASN A 491 -16.69 -9.06 -12.73
N HIS A 492 -15.61 -8.28 -12.87
CA HIS A 492 -14.26 -8.79 -13.12
C HIS A 492 -13.42 -8.92 -11.85
N CYS A 493 -13.97 -8.53 -10.69
CA CYS A 493 -13.33 -8.77 -9.40
C CYS A 493 -13.41 -10.25 -9.06
N GLN A 494 -12.33 -10.78 -8.45
CA GLN A 494 -12.20 -12.21 -8.14
C GLN A 494 -12.03 -12.47 -6.65
N TRP A 495 -12.46 -11.54 -5.80
CA TRP A 495 -12.25 -11.64 -4.36
C TRP A 495 -12.90 -12.89 -3.74
N ARG A 496 -13.98 -13.42 -4.35
CA ARG A 496 -14.64 -14.66 -3.90
C ARG A 496 -13.92 -15.92 -4.33
N GLU A 497 -13.20 -15.85 -5.44
CA GLU A 497 -12.43 -16.93 -6.03
C GLU A 497 -10.93 -16.77 -5.74
N ALA A 498 -10.56 -15.98 -4.74
CA ALA A 498 -9.18 -15.88 -4.28
C ALA A 498 -8.76 -17.24 -3.70
N VAL A 499 -7.59 -17.73 -4.13
CA VAL A 499 -6.94 -18.92 -3.54
C VAL A 499 -6.65 -18.72 -2.05
#